data_AF-A0A0F3MAD7-F1
#
_entry.id   AF-A0A0F3MAD7-F1
#
_cell.length_a   1.000
_cell.length_b   1.000
_cell.length_c   1.000
_cell.angle_alpha   90.00
_cell.angle_beta   90.00
_cell.angle_gamma   90.00
#
_symmetry.space_group_name_H-M   'P 1'
#
loop_
_entity.id
_entity.type
_entity.pdbx_description
1 polymer ?
#
loop_
_entity_poly.entity_id
_entity_poly.type
_entity_poly.pdbx_seq_one_letter_code
_entity_poly.pdbx_strand_id
1 'polypeptide(L)'
;MGAYDYVEKPFTADKIVTVLKRACETARLKKENIDLKTKVIDRSEIIGQSPAINKLKAEIEKISPTSGRVMITGNIGCGKELVAQLIHRRSNMH
;
A
#
# COMPACT_ATOMS: atom_id res chain seq x y z
N MET A 1 37.08 -32.28 -25.13
CA MET A 1 35.60 -32.30 -25.16
C MET A 1 35.11 -32.50 -23.73
N GLY A 2 34.69 -31.43 -23.07
CA GLY A 2 34.15 -31.49 -21.71
C GLY A 2 32.71 -30.99 -21.75
N ALA A 3 31.76 -31.91 -21.70
CA ALA A 3 30.35 -31.57 -21.52
C ALA A 3 30.18 -31.09 -20.08
N TYR A 4 30.06 -29.78 -19.90
CA TYR A 4 29.71 -29.17 -18.63
C TYR A 4 28.21 -29.39 -18.39
N ASP A 5 27.93 -30.02 -17.26
CA ASP A 5 26.60 -30.21 -16.67
C ASP A 5 25.62 -31.08 -17.47
N TYR A 6 25.66 -32.36 -17.09
CA TYR A 6 24.52 -33.24 -17.03
C TYR A 6 23.44 -32.62 -16.12
N VAL A 7 22.60 -31.75 -16.69
CA VAL A 7 21.30 -31.40 -16.09
C VAL A 7 20.39 -32.60 -16.34
N GLU A 8 20.27 -33.44 -15.33
CA GLU A 8 19.27 -34.50 -15.28
C GLU A 8 17.88 -33.85 -15.45
N LYS A 9 17.21 -34.11 -16.59
CA LYS A 9 15.78 -33.81 -16.72
C LYS A 9 15.07 -34.65 -15.65
N PRO A 10 14.31 -34.02 -14.73
CA PRO A 10 13.14 -33.26 -15.14
C PRO A 10 12.98 -31.92 -14.39
N PHE A 11 13.55 -30.87 -14.95
CA PHE A 11 12.87 -29.57 -14.95
C PHE A 11 12.43 -29.32 -16.38
N THR A 12 11.33 -29.98 -16.76
CA THR A 12 10.66 -29.80 -18.06
C THR A 12 10.61 -28.32 -18.37
N ALA A 13 10.90 -27.90 -19.60
CA ALA A 13 10.85 -26.49 -20.03
C ALA A 13 9.60 -25.76 -19.50
N ASP A 14 8.50 -26.49 -19.34
CA ASP A 14 7.26 -26.11 -18.63
C ASP A 14 7.43 -25.48 -17.24
N LYS A 15 8.31 -26.01 -16.36
CA LYS A 15 8.57 -25.44 -15.03
C LYS A 15 9.24 -24.07 -15.15
N ILE A 16 10.21 -23.93 -16.06
CA ILE A 16 10.90 -22.66 -16.32
C ILE A 16 9.92 -21.64 -16.89
N VAL A 17 9.09 -22.05 -17.85
CA VAL A 17 8.03 -21.21 -18.44
C VAL A 17 7.01 -20.79 -17.37
N THR A 18 6.63 -21.68 -16.46
CA THR A 18 5.67 -21.36 -15.37
C THR A 18 6.25 -20.36 -14.39
N VAL A 19 7.50 -20.52 -13.98
CA VAL A 19 8.18 -19.58 -13.09
C VAL A 19 8.35 -18.22 -13.75
N LEU A 20 8.77 -18.19 -15.03
CA LEU A 20 8.87 -16.95 -15.81
C LEU A 20 7.50 -16.25 -15.95
N LYS A 21 6.43 -17.00 -16.25
CA LYS A 21 5.07 -16.43 -16.33
C LYS A 21 4.65 -15.79 -15.02
N ARG A 22 4.83 -16.49 -13.89
CA ARG A 22 4.52 -15.94 -12.55
C ARG A 22 5.36 -14.72 -12.21
N ALA A 23 6.64 -14.72 -12.57
CA ALA A 23 7.53 -13.58 -12.36
C ALA A 23 7.09 -12.37 -13.19
N CYS A 24 6.76 -12.56 -14.47
CA CYS A 24 6.24 -11.50 -15.34
C CYS A 24 4.88 -10.97 -14.86
N GLU A 25 3.98 -11.83 -14.43
CA GLU A 25 2.68 -11.43 -13.90
C GLU A 25 2.82 -10.62 -12.61
N THR A 26 3.68 -11.07 -11.69
CA THR A 26 3.98 -10.34 -10.46
C THR A 26 4.60 -8.97 -10.76
N ALA A 27 5.50 -8.89 -11.74
CA ALA A 27 6.09 -7.63 -12.17
C ALA A 27 5.04 -6.69 -12.79
N ARG A 28 4.12 -7.22 -13.60
CA ARG A 28 3.01 -6.46 -14.19
C ARG A 28 2.07 -5.90 -13.11
N LEU A 29 1.64 -6.74 -12.18
CA LEU A 29 0.75 -6.33 -11.08
C LEU A 29 1.40 -5.28 -10.18
N LYS A 30 2.70 -5.42 -9.87
CA LYS A 30 3.45 -4.39 -9.13
C LYS A 30 3.49 -3.07 -9.89
N LYS A 31 3.74 -3.11 -11.20
CA LYS A 31 3.76 -1.91 -12.05
C LYS A 31 2.39 -1.24 -12.11
N GLU A 32 1.32 -2.00 -12.32
CA GLU A 32 -0.06 -1.49 -12.29
C GLU A 32 -0.43 -0.89 -10.93
N ASN A 33 0.01 -1.51 -9.83
CA ASN A 33 -0.22 -0.97 -8.49
C ASN A 33 0.49 0.40 -8.29
N ILE A 34 1.72 0.53 -8.78
CA ILE A 34 2.48 1.79 -8.75
C ILE A 34 1.81 2.85 -9.65
N ASP A 35 1.42 2.48 -10.86
CA ASP A 35 0.75 3.37 -11.82
C ASP A 35 -0.62 3.82 -11.30
N LEU A 36 -1.35 2.97 -10.58
CA LEU A 36 -2.60 3.32 -9.93
C LEU A 36 -2.36 4.23 -8.72
N LYS A 37 -1.39 3.91 -7.86
CA LYS A 37 -1.03 4.74 -6.70
C LYS A 37 -0.56 6.14 -7.10
N THR A 38 0.17 6.28 -8.22
CA THR A 38 0.64 7.57 -8.72
C THR A 38 -0.47 8.42 -9.36
N LYS A 39 -1.53 7.78 -9.89
CA LYS A 39 -2.72 8.48 -10.43
C LYS A 39 -3.70 8.96 -9.35
N VAL A 40 -3.61 8.41 -8.13
CA VAL A 40 -4.37 8.94 -7.00
C VAL A 40 -3.66 10.21 -6.54
N ILE A 41 -4.20 11.36 -6.95
CA ILE A 41 -3.82 12.67 -6.39
C ILE A 41 -3.87 12.53 -4.87
N ASP A 42 -2.78 12.86 -4.19
CA ASP A 42 -2.68 12.72 -2.74
C ASP A 42 -3.57 13.77 -2.06
N ARG A 43 -4.85 13.45 -1.97
CA ARG A 43 -5.84 14.28 -1.26
C ARG A 43 -5.80 14.05 0.24
N SER A 44 -4.79 13.34 0.76
CA SER A 44 -4.77 12.90 2.14
C SER A 44 -4.27 13.96 3.14
N GLU A 45 -3.86 15.16 2.69
CA GLU A 45 -3.44 16.20 3.62
C GLU A 45 -4.60 17.03 4.16
N ILE A 46 -4.68 17.14 5.49
CA ILE A 46 -5.56 18.11 6.15
C ILE A 46 -4.95 19.51 5.98
N ILE A 47 -5.60 20.32 5.13
CA ILE A 47 -5.24 21.72 4.90
C ILE A 47 -5.91 22.59 5.97
N GLY A 48 -5.11 23.42 6.65
CA GLY A 48 -5.59 24.34 7.67
C GLY A 48 -4.61 24.50 8.84
N GLN A 49 -4.63 25.69 9.44
CA GLN A 49 -3.78 26.09 10.57
C GLN A 49 -4.59 26.50 11.81
N SER A 50 -5.91 26.28 11.80
CA SER A 50 -6.74 26.62 12.95
C SER A 50 -6.38 25.75 14.17
N PRO A 51 -6.58 26.24 15.40
CA PRO A 51 -6.29 25.47 16.61
C PRO A 51 -6.99 24.11 16.65
N ALA A 52 -8.23 24.03 16.14
CA ALA A 52 -8.99 22.78 16.06
C ALA A 52 -8.33 21.76 15.10
N ILE A 53 -7.81 22.22 13.96
CA ILE A 53 -7.11 21.35 13.00
C ILE A 53 -5.77 20.87 13.56
N ASN A 54 -5.03 21.74 14.26
CA ASN A 54 -3.76 21.33 14.88
C ASN A 54 -3.99 20.30 15.99
N LYS A 55 -5.05 20.46 16.80
CA LYS A 55 -5.45 19.46 17.80
C LYS A 55 -5.82 18.13 17.15
N LEU A 56 -6.61 18.16 16.08
CA LEU A 56 -6.99 16.97 15.33
C LEU A 56 -5.77 16.24 14.76
N LYS A 57 -4.81 16.96 14.17
CA LYS A 57 -3.55 16.38 13.68
C LYS A 57 -2.78 15.67 14.79
N ALA A 58 -2.65 16.31 15.96
CA ALA A 58 -1.96 15.72 17.11
C ALA A 58 -2.69 14.45 17.63
N GLU A 59 -4.02 14.44 17.66
CA GLU A 59 -4.80 13.26 18.04
C GLU A 59 -4.61 12.12 17.04
N ILE A 60 -4.63 12.42 15.72
CA ILE A 60 -4.36 11.43 14.66
C ILE A 60 -2.97 10.82 14.83
N GLU A 61 -1.92 11.62 15.03
CA GLU A 61 -0.56 11.11 15.28
C GLU A 61 -0.50 10.16 16.47
N LYS A 62 -1.20 10.51 17.56
CA LYS A 62 -1.21 9.71 18.78
C LYS A 62 -1.92 8.37 18.61
N ILE A 63 -3.04 8.33 17.88
CA ILE A 63 -3.86 7.11 17.74
C ILE A 63 -3.40 6.20 16.59
N SER A 64 -2.78 6.75 15.54
CA SER A 64 -2.34 6.00 14.35
C SER A 64 -1.50 4.75 14.65
N PRO A 65 -0.50 4.76 15.56
CA PRO A 65 0.29 3.56 15.86
C PRO A 65 -0.44 2.52 16.72
N THR A 66 -1.66 2.81 17.18
CA THR A 66 -2.41 1.93 18.10
C THR A 66 -3.33 1.00 17.31
N SER A 67 -3.34 -0.30 17.61
CA SER A 67 -4.23 -1.30 16.96
C SER A 67 -5.70 -1.24 17.44
N GLY A 68 -6.13 -0.12 18.01
CA GLY A 68 -7.49 0.05 18.56
C GLY A 68 -8.52 0.41 17.49
N ARG A 69 -9.79 0.13 17.76
CA ARG A 69 -10.90 0.63 16.93
C ARG A 69 -11.09 2.14 17.16
N VAL A 70 -11.09 2.92 16.09
CA VAL A 70 -11.32 4.38 16.13
C VAL A 70 -12.68 4.72 15.52
N MET A 71 -13.44 5.59 16.20
CA MET A 71 -14.70 6.15 15.71
C MET A 71 -14.50 7.63 15.34
N ILE A 72 -14.89 8.01 14.13
CA ILE A 72 -14.73 9.39 13.64
C ILE A 72 -16.12 10.02 13.47
N THR A 73 -16.38 11.09 14.22
CA THR A 73 -17.67 11.80 14.25
C THR A 73 -17.54 13.24 13.74
N GLY A 74 -18.65 13.82 13.26
CA GLY A 74 -18.67 15.15 12.65
C GLY A 74 -19.80 15.32 11.64
N ASN A 75 -19.99 16.53 11.12
CA ASN A 75 -21.05 16.80 10.15
C ASN A 75 -20.67 16.31 8.74
N ILE A 76 -21.66 16.26 7.84
CA ILE A 76 -21.44 15.92 6.43
C ILE A 76 -20.51 16.97 5.82
N GLY A 77 -19.48 16.54 5.09
CA GLY A 77 -18.50 17.43 4.45
C GLY A 77 -17.32 17.89 5.32
N CYS A 78 -17.24 17.51 6.60
CA CYS A 78 -16.14 17.91 7.49
C CYS A 78 -14.81 17.13 7.29
N GLY A 79 -14.69 16.29 6.26
CA GLY A 79 -13.45 15.55 5.99
C GLY A 79 -13.24 14.32 6.88
N LYS A 80 -14.29 13.64 7.34
CA LYS A 80 -14.16 12.42 8.16
C LYS A 80 -13.45 11.27 7.45
N GLU A 81 -13.69 11.10 6.15
CA GLU A 81 -12.98 10.12 5.32
C GLU A 81 -11.49 10.44 5.20
N LEU A 82 -11.15 11.73 5.10
CA LEU A 82 -9.78 12.19 5.06
C LEU A 82 -9.04 11.80 6.34
N VAL A 83 -9.67 12.00 7.50
CA VAL A 83 -9.13 11.60 8.81
C VAL A 83 -8.93 10.08 8.88
N ALA A 84 -9.90 9.28 8.41
CA ALA A 84 -9.80 7.82 8.40
C ALA A 84 -8.62 7.34 7.53
N GLN A 85 -8.47 7.91 6.34
CA GLN A 85 -7.37 7.58 5.42
C GLN A 85 -6.00 7.95 6.02
N LEU A 86 -5.92 9.07 6.71
CA LEU A 86 -4.71 9.51 7.42
C LEU A 86 -4.29 8.53 8.51
N ILE A 87 -5.24 8.11 9.35
CA ILE A 87 -5.00 7.13 10.41
C ILE A 87 -4.55 5.81 9.80
N HIS A 88 -5.23 5.35 8.73
CA HIS A 88 -4.87 4.10 8.07
C HIS A 88 -3.47 4.13 7.45
N ARG A 89 -3.08 5.22 6.77
CA ARG A 89 -1.73 5.37 6.19
C ARG A 89 -0.62 5.40 7.23
N ARG A 90 -0.90 5.97 8.40
CA ARG A 90 0.08 6.11 9.50
C ARG A 90 0.08 4.92 10.45
N SER A 91 -0.96 4.10 10.39
CA SER A 91 -1.00 2.83 11.08
C SER A 91 -0.16 1.81 10.32
N ASN A 92 0.57 0.97 11.05
CA ASN A 92 1.39 -0.09 10.48
C ASN A 92 0.55 -1.30 9.98
N MET A 93 -0.75 -1.08 9.72
CA MET A 93 -1.64 -2.06 9.11
C MET A 93 -1.40 -2.07 7.60
N HIS A 94 -0.59 -3.04 7.15
CA HIS A 94 -0.44 -3.43 5.74
C HIS A 94 -1.00 -4.84 5.54
#